data_AF-A0A1G0XJ02-F1
#
_entry.id   AF-A0A1G0XJ02-F1
#
_cell.length_a   1.000
_cell.length_b   1.000
_cell.length_c   1.000
_cell.angle_alpha   90.00
_cell.angle_beta   90.00
_cell.angle_gamma   90.00
#
_symmetry.space_group_name_H-M   'P 1'
#
loop_
_entity.id
_entity.type
_entity.pdbx_description
1 polymer ?
#
loop_
_entity_poly.entity_id
_entity_poly.type
_entity_poly.pdbx_seq_one_letter_code
_entity_poly.pdbx_strand_id
1 'polypeptide(L)'
;MVSSSKTEILTEMNIDHHHFQVTDNPFEENSCVLWFRDSRRHVPFIPVGKFSNFDKVRILNFIVKYSSSQQLRVEIERKKFEMKVNSMTPCYFERIEKMKNANQAAAFRDLFNLDTTIDHHDLSKKMKMMVKRFHPDVGGSNRAMSIINEAYKYLSERAVKQ
;
A
#
# COMPACT_ATOMS: atom_id res chain seq x y z
N MET A 1 -10.13 26.33 -6.82
CA MET A 1 -9.45 25.87 -8.04
C MET A 1 -8.01 25.59 -7.68
N VAL A 2 -7.62 24.33 -7.48
CA VAL A 2 -6.24 23.97 -7.16
C VAL A 2 -5.51 23.77 -8.48
N SER A 3 -4.49 24.61 -8.72
CA SER A 3 -3.59 24.51 -9.86
C SER A 3 -3.06 23.09 -9.98
N SER A 4 -3.14 22.52 -11.19
CA SER A 4 -2.43 21.30 -11.56
C SER A 4 -0.94 21.64 -11.62
N SER A 5 -0.28 21.68 -10.46
CA SER A 5 1.18 21.75 -10.40
C SER A 5 1.72 20.44 -10.94
N LYS A 6 2.26 20.48 -12.16
CA LYS A 6 3.05 19.39 -12.71
C LYS A 6 4.14 19.08 -11.69
N THR A 7 4.08 17.90 -11.10
CA THR A 7 5.10 17.45 -10.17
C THR A 7 6.41 17.30 -10.97
N GLU A 8 7.40 18.13 -10.67
CA GLU A 8 8.67 18.10 -11.39
C GLU A 8 9.45 16.84 -11.02
N ILE A 9 10.05 16.21 -12.04
CA ILE A 9 10.81 14.98 -11.89
C ILE A 9 12.26 15.37 -11.59
N LEU A 10 12.72 15.08 -10.39
CA LEU A 10 14.06 15.42 -9.92
C LEU A 10 15.11 14.41 -10.40
N THR A 11 14.75 13.12 -10.42
CA THR A 11 15.60 12.06 -10.98
C THR A 11 14.78 10.82 -11.30
N GLU A 12 15.24 10.08 -12.31
CA GLU A 12 14.72 8.74 -12.65
C GLU A 12 15.86 7.73 -12.69
N MET A 13 15.52 6.46 -12.43
CA MET A 13 16.47 5.37 -12.50
C MET A 13 15.78 4.05 -12.79
N ASN A 14 16.44 3.21 -13.58
CA ASN A 14 16.03 1.86 -13.86
C ASN A 14 17.09 0.87 -13.36
N ILE A 15 16.69 -0.12 -12.57
CA ILE A 15 17.52 -1.24 -12.13
C ILE A 15 16.78 -2.53 -12.46
N ASP A 16 17.28 -3.28 -13.45
CA ASP A 16 16.61 -4.45 -14.01
C ASP A 16 15.17 -4.13 -14.44
N HIS A 17 14.18 -4.70 -13.75
CA HIS A 17 12.75 -4.48 -13.99
C HIS A 17 12.13 -3.43 -13.07
N HIS A 18 12.92 -2.81 -12.19
CA HIS A 18 12.47 -1.82 -11.23
C HIS A 18 12.72 -0.40 -11.77
N HIS A 19 11.64 0.35 -11.92
CA HIS A 19 11.68 1.75 -12.31
C HIS A 19 11.41 2.60 -11.07
N PHE A 20 12.33 3.51 -10.77
CA PHE A 20 12.22 4.50 -9.71
C PHE A 20 12.15 5.90 -10.28
N GLN A 21 11.30 6.72 -9.69
CA GLN A 21 11.15 8.13 -10.04
C GLN A 21 11.12 8.94 -8.74
N VAL A 22 11.82 10.06 -8.70
CA VAL A 22 11.74 11.01 -7.59
C VAL A 22 11.15 12.28 -8.11
N THR A 23 10.15 12.78 -7.40
CA THR A 23 9.51 14.05 -7.72
C THR A 23 9.53 14.96 -6.52
N ASP A 24 9.38 16.26 -6.74
CA ASP A 24 9.04 17.17 -5.65
C ASP A 24 7.73 16.74 -4.97
N ASN A 25 7.60 17.03 -3.68
CA ASN A 25 6.36 16.84 -2.97
C ASN A 25 5.45 18.07 -3.19
N PRO A 26 4.28 17.93 -3.83
CA PRO A 26 3.42 19.07 -4.10
C PRO A 26 2.74 19.64 -2.84
N PHE A 27 2.82 18.93 -1.70
CA PHE A 27 2.13 19.31 -0.46
C PHE A 27 3.04 19.83 0.64
N GLU A 28 4.35 19.60 0.55
CA GLU A 28 5.32 20.03 1.57
C GLU A 28 6.59 20.56 0.88
N GLU A 29 6.91 21.83 1.12
CA GLU A 29 8.12 22.47 0.60
C GLU A 29 9.38 21.72 1.03
N ASN A 30 10.40 21.78 0.17
CA ASN A 30 11.70 21.16 0.36
C ASN A 30 11.68 19.65 0.56
N SER A 31 10.57 18.94 0.32
CA SER A 31 10.53 17.48 0.43
C SER A 31 10.33 16.82 -0.94
N CYS A 32 10.76 15.57 -1.08
CA CYS A 32 10.58 14.81 -2.31
C CYS A 32 9.99 13.42 -2.03
N VAL A 33 9.30 12.88 -3.02
CA VAL A 33 8.65 11.57 -2.95
C VAL A 33 9.38 10.62 -3.89
N LEU A 34 9.77 9.46 -3.37
CA LEU A 34 10.30 8.36 -4.16
C LEU A 34 9.16 7.43 -4.55
N TRP A 35 9.00 7.28 -5.85
CA TRP A 35 8.05 6.41 -6.52
C TRP A 35 8.74 5.18 -7.07
N PHE A 36 8.00 4.07 -7.14
CA PHE A 36 8.47 2.80 -7.65
C PHE A 36 7.42 2.17 -8.56
N ARG A 37 7.89 1.46 -9.58
CA ARG A 37 7.08 0.61 -10.43
C ARG A 37 7.89 -0.63 -10.80
N ASP A 38 7.29 -1.81 -10.69
CA ASP A 38 7.81 -3.02 -11.33
C ASP A 38 7.29 -3.05 -12.78
N SER A 39 8.18 -2.92 -13.75
CA SER A 39 7.83 -2.91 -15.18
C SER A 39 7.15 -4.19 -15.66
N ARG A 40 7.32 -5.33 -14.95
CA ARG A 40 6.66 -6.60 -15.28
C ARG A 40 5.18 -6.60 -14.89
N ARG A 41 4.81 -5.74 -13.95
CA ARG A 41 3.44 -5.57 -13.48
C ARG A 41 2.93 -4.30 -14.17
N HIS A 42 1.86 -4.39 -14.95
CA HIS A 42 1.24 -3.21 -15.58
C HIS A 42 0.52 -2.32 -14.54
N VAL A 43 1.25 -1.90 -13.51
CA VAL A 43 0.79 -1.10 -12.37
C VAL A 43 1.33 0.33 -12.49
N PRO A 44 0.60 1.34 -12.02
CA PRO A 44 1.11 2.69 -11.93
C PRO A 44 2.26 2.79 -10.91
N PHE A 45 2.96 3.92 -10.92
CA PHE A 45 3.93 4.25 -9.88
C PHE A 45 3.26 4.30 -8.51
N ILE A 46 3.87 3.63 -7.54
CA ILE A 46 3.45 3.66 -6.14
C ILE A 46 4.47 4.42 -5.29
N PRO A 47 4.04 5.22 -4.31
CA PRO A 47 4.98 5.90 -3.42
C PRO A 47 5.63 4.88 -2.49
N VAL A 48 6.95 4.96 -2.33
CA VAL A 48 7.74 4.07 -1.46
C VAL A 48 8.29 4.82 -0.25
N GLY A 49 8.57 6.11 -0.39
CA GLY A 49 9.08 6.92 0.70
C GLY A 49 9.00 8.42 0.42
N LYS A 50 9.13 9.18 1.50
CA LYS A 50 9.27 10.63 1.49
C LYS A 50 10.63 10.99 2.09
N PHE A 51 11.33 11.95 1.51
CA PHE A 51 12.58 12.51 2.03
C PHE A 51 12.38 13.99 2.32
N SER A 52 12.92 14.45 3.45
CA SER A 52 12.83 15.84 3.91
C SER A 52 13.58 16.84 3.04
N ASN A 53 14.42 16.36 2.12
CA ASN A 53 15.18 17.12 1.13
C ASN A 53 15.63 16.20 -0.01
N PHE A 54 15.85 16.77 -1.19
CA PHE A 54 16.46 16.04 -2.28
C PHE A 54 17.96 15.87 -2.04
N ASP A 55 18.36 14.69 -1.59
CA ASP A 55 19.75 14.25 -1.50
C ASP A 55 19.93 13.04 -2.42
N LYS A 56 20.54 13.28 -3.58
CA LYS A 56 20.74 12.26 -4.60
C LYS A 56 21.48 11.05 -4.04
N VAL A 57 22.55 11.23 -3.26
CA VAL A 57 23.35 10.11 -2.75
C VAL A 57 22.55 9.27 -1.76
N ARG A 58 21.83 9.91 -0.85
CA ARG A 58 20.96 9.23 0.12
C ARG A 58 19.84 8.45 -0.57
N ILE A 59 19.23 9.04 -1.59
CA ILE A 59 18.17 8.41 -2.39
C ILE A 59 18.72 7.21 -3.16
N LEU A 60 19.85 7.36 -3.87
CA LEU A 60 20.49 6.26 -4.60
C LEU A 60 20.81 5.09 -3.66
N ASN A 61 21.39 5.38 -2.49
CA ASN A 61 21.69 4.37 -1.48
C ASN A 61 20.43 3.64 -1.00
N PHE A 62 19.32 4.35 -0.84
CA PHE A 62 18.04 3.74 -0.51
C PHE A 62 17.53 2.85 -1.65
N ILE A 63 17.58 3.32 -2.91
CA ILE A 63 17.11 2.57 -4.08
C ILE A 63 17.91 1.27 -4.26
N VAL A 64 19.23 1.32 -4.09
CA VAL A 64 20.08 0.12 -4.13
C VAL A 64 19.70 -0.87 -3.03
N LYS A 65 19.52 -0.41 -1.79
CA LYS A 65 19.07 -1.26 -0.67
C LYS A 65 17.67 -1.84 -0.91
N TYR A 66 16.74 -1.03 -1.42
CA TYR A 66 15.38 -1.47 -1.73
C TYR A 66 15.36 -2.53 -2.83
N SER A 67 16.21 -2.39 -3.84
CA SER A 67 16.31 -3.32 -4.96
C SER A 67 16.97 -4.64 -4.56
N SER A 68 17.96 -4.62 -3.66
CA SER A 68 18.69 -5.81 -3.22
C SER A 68 18.08 -6.54 -2.01
N SER A 69 17.27 -5.88 -1.16
CA SER A 69 16.73 -6.47 0.07
C SER A 69 15.24 -6.79 -0.01
N GLN A 70 14.89 -8.07 -0.10
CA GLN A 70 13.49 -8.53 0.00
C GLN A 70 12.89 -8.20 1.37
N GLN A 71 13.67 -8.30 2.45
CA GLN A 71 13.21 -8.00 3.80
C GLN A 71 12.78 -6.53 3.94
N LEU A 72 13.55 -5.60 3.36
CA LEU A 72 13.20 -4.17 3.38
C LEU A 72 11.88 -3.90 2.62
N ARG A 73 11.67 -4.57 1.47
CA ARG A 73 10.41 -4.46 0.72
C ARG A 73 9.22 -4.95 1.55
N VAL A 74 9.36 -6.10 2.20
CA VAL A 74 8.31 -6.65 3.10
C VAL A 74 8.04 -5.71 4.27
N GLU A 75 9.08 -5.11 4.87
CA GLU A 75 8.91 -4.17 5.98
C GLU A 75 8.19 -2.90 5.54
N ILE A 76 8.53 -2.35 4.38
CA ILE A 76 7.89 -1.15 3.83
C ILE A 76 6.42 -1.43 3.53
N GLU A 77 6.09 -2.54 2.87
CA GLU A 77 4.70 -2.91 2.58
C GLU A 77 3.90 -3.16 3.86
N ARG A 78 4.52 -3.77 4.89
CA ARG A 78 3.92 -3.91 6.22
C ARG A 78 3.61 -2.54 6.83
N LYS A 79 4.56 -1.60 6.82
CA LYS A 79 4.38 -0.24 7.36
C LYS A 79 3.30 0.54 6.60
N LYS A 80 3.26 0.45 5.27
CA LYS A 80 2.20 1.06 4.45
C LYS A 80 0.83 0.51 4.83
N PHE A 81 0.72 -0.81 4.98
CA PHE A 81 -0.54 -1.41 5.39
C PHE A 81 -0.93 -0.99 6.81
N GLU A 82 0.01 -0.96 7.75
CA GLU A 82 -0.21 -0.47 9.12
C GLU A 82 -0.75 0.98 9.13
N MET A 83 -0.15 1.87 8.34
CA MET A 83 -0.64 3.24 8.17
C MET A 83 -2.05 3.29 7.57
N LYS A 84 -2.35 2.43 6.59
CA LYS A 84 -3.69 2.30 6.01
C LYS A 84 -4.69 1.86 7.08
N VAL A 85 -4.37 0.81 7.85
CA VAL A 85 -5.20 0.32 8.95
C VAL A 85 -5.48 1.41 9.97
N ASN A 86 -4.48 2.20 10.33
CA ASN A 86 -4.63 3.28 11.31
C ASN A 86 -5.46 4.46 10.79
N SER A 87 -5.52 4.68 9.47
CA SER A 87 -6.30 5.75 8.85
C SER A 87 -7.73 5.35 8.46
N MET A 88 -8.08 4.06 8.57
CA MET A 88 -9.43 3.59 8.25
C MET A 88 -10.45 4.10 9.28
N THR A 89 -11.41 4.87 8.79
CA THR A 89 -12.56 5.38 9.56
C THR A 89 -13.81 4.53 9.32
N PRO A 90 -14.89 4.70 10.09
CA PRO A 90 -16.16 4.02 9.81
C PRO A 90 -16.64 4.22 8.36
N CYS A 91 -16.53 5.44 7.82
CA CYS A 91 -16.90 5.75 6.43
C CYS A 91 -16.10 4.96 5.39
N TYR A 92 -14.87 4.54 5.71
CA TYR A 92 -14.08 3.66 4.84
C TYR A 92 -14.79 2.32 4.63
N PHE A 93 -15.30 1.72 5.71
CA PHE A 93 -16.00 0.44 5.64
C PHE A 93 -17.33 0.54 4.89
N GLU A 94 -18.06 1.65 5.04
CA GLU A 94 -19.28 1.91 4.25
C GLU A 94 -18.98 1.99 2.75
N ARG A 95 -17.84 2.60 2.38
CA ARG A 95 -17.38 2.64 0.99
C ARG A 95 -17.05 1.25 0.47
N ILE A 96 -16.38 0.42 1.27
CA ILE A 96 -16.07 -0.96 0.91
C ILE A 96 -17.35 -1.77 0.67
N GLU A 97 -18.38 -1.63 1.52
CA GLU A 97 -19.67 -2.29 1.31
C GLU A 97 -20.36 -1.84 0.02
N LYS A 98 -20.33 -0.54 -0.30
CA LYS A 98 -20.86 -0.04 -1.58
C LYS A 98 -20.10 -0.60 -2.78
N MET A 99 -18.77 -0.60 -2.72
CA MET A 99 -17.91 -1.15 -3.77
C MET A 99 -18.09 -2.66 -3.93
N LYS A 100 -18.29 -3.38 -2.82
CA LYS A 100 -18.52 -4.82 -2.80
C LYS A 100 -19.71 -5.22 -3.67
N ASN A 101 -20.78 -4.43 -3.67
CA ASN A 101 -21.97 -4.69 -4.48
C ASN A 101 -21.70 -4.59 -6.00
N ALA A 102 -20.73 -3.76 -6.40
CA ALA A 102 -20.34 -3.61 -7.80
C ALA A 102 -19.24 -4.60 -8.21
N ASN A 103 -18.20 -4.75 -7.37
CA ASN A 103 -17.08 -5.64 -7.61
C ASN A 103 -16.48 -6.11 -6.27
N GLN A 104 -17.02 -7.20 -5.76
CA GLN A 104 -16.62 -7.81 -4.48
C GLN A 104 -15.11 -8.13 -4.41
N ALA A 105 -14.55 -8.71 -5.46
CA ALA A 105 -13.14 -9.09 -5.49
C ALA A 105 -12.21 -7.87 -5.40
N ALA A 106 -12.51 -6.81 -6.16
CA ALA A 106 -11.72 -5.58 -6.11
C ALA A 106 -11.85 -4.86 -4.76
N ALA A 107 -13.05 -4.80 -4.19
CA ALA A 107 -13.29 -4.17 -2.89
C ALA A 107 -12.51 -4.89 -1.76
N PHE A 108 -12.53 -6.21 -1.74
CA PHE A 108 -11.81 -6.98 -0.72
C PHE A 108 -10.29 -6.95 -0.92
N ARG A 109 -9.81 -6.99 -2.17
CA ARG A 109 -8.38 -6.77 -2.45
C ARG A 109 -7.91 -5.39 -2.02
N ASP A 110 -8.71 -4.34 -2.26
CA ASP A 110 -8.39 -2.99 -1.77
C ASP A 110 -8.35 -2.98 -0.24
N LEU A 111 -9.35 -3.55 0.45
CA LEU A 111 -9.36 -3.60 1.93
C LEU A 111 -8.05 -4.16 2.50
N PHE A 112 -7.50 -5.22 1.89
CA PHE A 112 -6.24 -5.85 2.31
C PHE A 112 -4.98 -5.36 1.57
N ASN A 113 -5.10 -4.34 0.71
CA ASN A 113 -4.00 -3.85 -0.14
C ASN A 113 -3.26 -5.00 -0.85
N LEU A 114 -4.01 -5.82 -1.59
CA LEU A 114 -3.50 -7.01 -2.29
C LEU A 114 -3.50 -6.83 -3.80
N ASP A 115 -2.52 -7.46 -4.44
CA ASP A 115 -2.47 -7.62 -5.89
C ASP A 115 -3.51 -8.66 -6.38
N THR A 116 -3.50 -8.92 -7.69
CA THR A 116 -4.33 -9.96 -8.32
C THR A 116 -4.01 -11.36 -7.77
N THR A 117 -2.73 -11.66 -7.60
CA THR A 117 -2.24 -12.89 -6.97
C THR A 117 -2.21 -12.73 -5.46
N ILE A 118 -2.95 -13.59 -4.76
CA ILE A 118 -3.11 -13.52 -3.31
C ILE A 118 -2.19 -14.55 -2.66
N ASP A 119 -1.17 -14.09 -1.94
CA ASP A 119 -0.38 -14.93 -1.03
C ASP A 119 -1.13 -15.12 0.29
N HIS A 120 -1.40 -16.39 0.64
CA HIS A 120 -2.11 -16.72 1.88
C HIS A 120 -1.34 -16.27 3.13
N HIS A 121 -0.01 -16.31 3.10
CA HIS A 121 0.82 -15.92 4.25
C HIS A 121 0.73 -14.41 4.51
N ASP A 122 0.86 -13.59 3.47
CA ASP A 122 0.63 -12.15 3.56
C ASP A 122 -0.80 -11.80 4.01
N LEU A 123 -1.81 -12.43 3.41
CA LEU A 123 -3.22 -12.23 3.79
C LEU A 123 -3.44 -12.52 5.29
N SER A 124 -2.88 -13.61 5.81
CA SER A 124 -2.99 -13.95 7.24
C SER A 124 -2.32 -12.93 8.16
N LYS A 125 -1.15 -12.41 7.78
CA LYS A 125 -0.48 -11.33 8.53
C LYS A 125 -1.32 -10.07 8.58
N LYS A 126 -1.86 -9.66 7.43
CA LYS A 126 -2.72 -8.48 7.32
C LYS A 126 -4.02 -8.65 8.09
N MET A 127 -4.60 -9.85 8.10
CA MET A 127 -5.76 -10.17 8.94
C MET A 127 -5.47 -9.95 10.42
N LYS A 128 -4.33 -10.44 10.92
CA LYS A 128 -3.92 -10.22 12.31
C LYS A 128 -3.79 -8.72 12.65
N MET A 129 -3.30 -7.90 11.71
CA MET A 129 -3.21 -6.45 11.90
C MET A 129 -4.60 -5.79 11.97
N MET A 130 -5.52 -6.20 11.09
CA MET A 130 -6.90 -5.70 11.08
C MET A 130 -7.66 -6.07 12.36
N VAL A 131 -7.57 -7.33 12.80
CA VAL A 131 -8.19 -7.81 14.05
C VAL A 131 -7.69 -7.00 15.24
N LYS A 132 -6.36 -6.83 15.38
CA LYS A 132 -5.79 -6.04 16.48
C LYS A 132 -6.32 -4.62 16.56
N ARG A 133 -6.74 -4.02 15.44
CA ARG A 133 -7.26 -2.66 15.39
C ARG A 133 -8.78 -2.56 15.55
N PHE A 134 -9.52 -3.51 14.99
CA PHE A 134 -10.96 -3.40 14.78
C PHE A 134 -11.80 -4.42 15.56
N HIS A 135 -11.18 -5.31 16.34
CA HIS A 135 -11.92 -6.27 17.15
C HIS A 135 -12.80 -5.55 18.20
N PRO A 136 -14.07 -5.96 18.38
CA PRO A 136 -14.97 -5.35 19.36
C PRO A 136 -14.40 -5.33 20.79
N ASP A 137 -13.73 -6.40 21.21
CA ASP A 137 -13.12 -6.52 22.56
C ASP A 137 -12.06 -5.47 22.86
N VAL A 138 -11.47 -4.83 21.84
CA VAL A 138 -10.50 -3.73 22.00
C VAL A 138 -11.11 -2.37 21.69
N GLY A 139 -12.45 -2.25 21.70
CA GLY A 139 -13.18 -1.02 21.38
C GLY A 139 -13.40 -0.80 19.88
N GLY A 140 -13.23 -1.84 19.06
CA GLY A 140 -13.50 -1.81 17.63
C GLY A 140 -15.00 -1.92 17.28
N SER A 141 -15.30 -1.95 15.97
CA SER A 141 -16.68 -2.01 15.48
C SER A 141 -17.06 -3.42 15.02
N ASN A 142 -18.17 -3.95 15.54
CA ASN A 142 -18.76 -5.21 15.06
C ASN A 142 -19.00 -5.19 13.55
N ARG A 143 -19.46 -4.06 12.99
CA ARG A 143 -19.70 -3.91 11.55
C ARG A 143 -18.39 -4.01 10.77
N ALA A 144 -17.36 -3.26 11.17
CA ALA A 144 -16.05 -3.32 10.52
C ALA A 144 -15.47 -4.74 10.59
N MET A 145 -15.51 -5.37 11.76
CA MET A 145 -14.99 -6.72 11.97
C MET A 145 -15.74 -7.77 11.12
N SER A 146 -17.06 -7.62 10.95
CA SER A 146 -17.85 -8.49 10.07
C SER A 146 -17.38 -8.41 8.61
N ILE A 147 -17.19 -7.19 8.09
CA ILE A 147 -16.67 -6.97 6.72
C ILE A 147 -15.27 -7.55 6.56
N ILE A 148 -14.40 -7.35 7.57
CA ILE A 148 -13.03 -7.87 7.56
C ILE A 148 -13.03 -9.40 7.51
N ASN A 149 -13.84 -10.05 8.34
CA ASN A 149 -13.96 -11.51 8.37
C ASN A 149 -14.51 -12.06 7.05
N GLU A 150 -15.54 -11.40 6.50
CA GLU A 150 -16.11 -11.79 5.21
C GLU A 150 -15.07 -11.69 4.09
N ALA A 151 -14.37 -10.56 4.01
CA ALA A 151 -13.33 -10.33 3.02
C ALA A 151 -12.19 -11.35 3.16
N TYR A 152 -11.74 -11.64 4.38
CA TYR A 152 -10.71 -12.65 4.63
C TYR A 152 -11.15 -14.04 4.17
N LYS A 153 -12.38 -14.44 4.50
CA LYS A 153 -12.93 -15.73 4.05
C LYS A 153 -12.94 -15.82 2.52
N TYR A 154 -13.48 -14.79 1.86
CA TYR A 154 -13.54 -14.74 0.39
C TYR A 154 -12.15 -14.83 -0.27
N LEU A 155 -11.18 -14.08 0.26
CA LEU A 155 -9.83 -14.01 -0.29
C LEU A 155 -9.01 -15.27 0.01
N SER A 156 -9.19 -15.89 1.18
CA SER A 156 -8.46 -17.09 1.57
C SER A 156 -8.83 -18.32 0.73
N GLU A 157 -10.08 -18.43 0.30
CA GLU A 157 -10.54 -19.45 -0.67
C GLU A 157 -9.85 -19.31 -2.04
N ARG A 158 -9.32 -18.13 -2.36
CA ARG A 158 -8.70 -17.78 -3.65
C ARG A 158 -7.19 -17.55 -3.54
N ALA A 159 -6.64 -17.76 -2.35
CA ALA A 159 -5.22 -17.57 -2.09
C ALA A 159 -4.42 -18.78 -2.56
N VAL A 160 -3.24 -18.51 -3.14
CA VAL A 160 -2.29 -19.56 -3.45
C VAL A 160 -1.61 -19.97 -2.14
N LYS A 161 -1.68 -21.27 -1.82
CA LYS A 161 -0.90 -21.84 -0.71
C LYS A 161 0.53 -22.02 -1.22
N GLN A 162 1.46 -21.26 -0.64
CA GLN A 162 2.90 -21.50 -0.82
C GLN A 162 3.38 -22.55 0.17
#